data_AF-A0A7C7J1T6-F1
#
_entry.id   AF-A0A7C7J1T6-F1
#
_cell.length_a   1.000
_cell.length_b   1.000
_cell.length_c   1.000
_cell.angle_alpha   90.00
_cell.angle_beta   90.00
_cell.angle_gamma   90.00
#
_symmetry.space_group_name_H-M   'P 1'
#
loop_
_entity.id
_entity.type
_entity.pdbx_description
1 polymer ?
#
loop_
_entity_poly.entity_id
_entity_poly.type
_entity_poly.pdbx_seq_one_letter_code
_entity_poly.pdbx_strand_id
1 'polypeptide(L)'
;MKRIIKITGIIMMIFVLSCEANDPLSFYGGGELVERIEEAWSVFRDGYFDSSLAIFDSTLIDAESIMLEDPNANLIRSTFGDIHTGIGWCNLRLLHAETAREHFIISQGYELYSFGTSVGLMTAYYELGTVFPINSTVVDSAIQIGHWIFSSGMPEEFEYNQSINVDDVRLLMAKCYYAKGDLSNNITEERGALYWILELNDGYYGYLDENDSYTWNLYNNGEQDYDSFEEATLMIILELEKEVFPA
;
A
#
# COMPACT_ATOMS: atom_id res chain seq x y z
N MET A 1 44.95 -56.10 -40.83
CA MET A 1 44.11 -56.12 -39.62
C MET A 1 43.33 -54.82 -39.52
N LYS A 2 42.05 -54.84 -39.90
CA LYS A 2 41.11 -53.72 -39.80
C LYS A 2 39.96 -54.19 -38.91
N ARG A 3 39.69 -53.48 -37.81
CA ARG A 3 38.38 -53.34 -37.15
C ARG A 3 38.53 -52.40 -35.95
N ILE A 4 38.41 -51.10 -36.21
CA ILE A 4 37.95 -50.11 -35.25
C ILE A 4 36.51 -49.82 -35.67
N ILE A 5 35.54 -50.38 -34.95
CA ILE A 5 34.11 -50.12 -35.16
C ILE A 5 33.45 -49.97 -33.78
N LYS A 6 32.88 -48.78 -33.57
CA LYS A 6 31.76 -48.41 -32.69
C LYS A 6 31.97 -48.40 -31.17
N ILE A 7 32.52 -47.28 -30.68
CA ILE A 7 32.05 -46.63 -29.42
C ILE A 7 32.02 -45.12 -29.68
N THR A 8 31.11 -44.68 -30.56
CA THR A 8 30.94 -43.23 -30.88
C THR A 8 29.46 -42.87 -30.97
N GLY A 9 28.58 -43.64 -30.33
CA GLY A 9 27.13 -43.50 -30.42
C GLY A 9 26.37 -43.49 -29.09
N ILE A 10 27.05 -43.44 -27.93
CA ILE A 10 26.38 -43.40 -26.61
C ILE A 10 26.71 -42.13 -25.81
N ILE A 11 27.67 -41.31 -26.25
CA ILE A 11 27.99 -40.04 -25.58
C ILE A 11 27.21 -38.86 -26.20
N MET A 12 26.61 -39.03 -27.37
CA MET A 12 25.88 -37.97 -28.09
C MET A 12 24.36 -38.02 -27.84
N MET A 13 23.94 -38.55 -26.69
CA MET A 13 22.54 -38.56 -26.24
C MET A 13 22.43 -38.31 -24.74
N ILE A 14 23.33 -37.46 -24.19
CA ILE A 14 23.25 -36.87 -22.85
C ILE A 14 23.55 -35.35 -22.93
N PHE A 15 23.32 -34.72 -24.07
CA PHE A 15 23.52 -33.27 -24.26
C PHE A 15 22.33 -32.62 -25.00
N VAL A 16 21.12 -32.97 -24.57
CA VAL A 16 19.91 -32.17 -24.81
C VAL A 16 19.11 -32.23 -23.52
N LEU A 17 19.46 -31.35 -22.57
CA LEU A 17 18.67 -30.89 -21.41
C LEU A 17 19.62 -30.17 -20.43
N SER A 18 20.33 -29.14 -20.89
CA SER A 18 20.90 -28.14 -19.98
C SER A 18 21.27 -26.89 -20.78
N CYS A 19 20.29 -26.04 -21.07
CA CYS A 19 20.57 -24.68 -21.48
C CYS A 19 19.53 -23.71 -20.91
N GLU A 20 19.27 -23.82 -19.61
CA GLU A 20 18.68 -22.74 -18.78
C GLU A 20 19.33 -22.73 -17.38
N ALA A 21 20.61 -23.09 -17.29
CA ALA A 21 21.33 -23.16 -16.01
C ALA A 21 21.74 -21.78 -15.44
N ASN A 22 21.30 -20.67 -16.06
CA ASN A 22 21.69 -19.31 -15.68
C ASN A 22 20.50 -18.40 -15.35
N ASP A 23 19.27 -18.91 -15.29
CA ASP A 23 18.13 -18.14 -14.80
C ASP A 23 17.56 -18.78 -13.53
N PRO A 24 17.86 -18.24 -12.33
CA PRO A 24 17.34 -18.79 -11.08
C PRO A 24 15.79 -18.76 -11.00
N LEU A 25 15.10 -18.01 -11.87
CA LEU A 25 13.64 -17.93 -11.93
C LEU A 25 12.99 -19.09 -12.71
N SER A 26 13.69 -19.69 -13.68
CA SER A 26 13.09 -20.71 -14.56
C SER A 26 13.13 -22.13 -13.99
N PHE A 27 13.96 -22.39 -12.98
CA PHE A 27 14.16 -23.75 -12.44
C PHE A 27 13.07 -24.22 -11.46
N TYR A 28 12.23 -23.32 -10.93
CA TYR A 28 11.24 -23.63 -9.88
C TYR A 28 9.81 -23.15 -10.18
N GLY A 29 9.46 -22.85 -11.44
CA GLY A 29 8.11 -22.36 -11.79
C GLY A 29 7.77 -20.96 -11.26
N GLY A 30 8.75 -20.24 -10.70
CA GLY A 30 8.54 -18.91 -10.13
C GLY A 30 8.39 -17.79 -11.17
N GLY A 31 8.91 -17.97 -12.38
CA GLY A 31 8.74 -17.00 -13.48
C GLY A 31 7.27 -16.76 -13.83
N GLU A 32 6.48 -17.83 -13.97
CA GLU A 32 5.04 -17.74 -14.27
C GLU A 32 4.26 -17.05 -13.13
N LEU A 33 4.66 -17.28 -11.87
CA LEU A 33 4.03 -16.67 -10.71
C LEU A 33 4.29 -15.15 -10.67
N VAL A 34 5.53 -14.74 -10.94
CA VAL A 34 5.91 -13.32 -11.03
C VAL A 34 5.21 -12.63 -12.19
N GLU A 35 5.16 -13.26 -13.37
CA GLU A 35 4.46 -12.71 -14.54
C GLU A 35 2.98 -12.43 -14.27
N ARG A 36 2.30 -13.31 -13.52
CA ARG A 36 0.89 -13.13 -13.15
C ARG A 36 0.66 -12.03 -12.11
N ILE A 37 1.61 -11.82 -11.20
CA ILE A 37 1.56 -10.71 -10.25
C ILE A 37 1.73 -9.39 -10.99
N GLU A 38 2.68 -9.31 -11.91
CA GLU A 38 2.87 -8.13 -12.76
C GLU A 38 1.63 -7.86 -13.64
N GLU A 39 1.01 -8.91 -14.18
CA GLU A 39 -0.26 -8.81 -14.90
C GLU A 39 -1.36 -8.24 -14.00
N ALA A 40 -1.54 -8.80 -12.79
CA ALA A 40 -2.54 -8.35 -11.84
C ALA A 40 -2.34 -6.87 -11.48
N TRP A 41 -1.11 -6.45 -11.16
CA TRP A 41 -0.80 -5.03 -10.89
C TRP A 41 -1.01 -4.12 -12.10
N SER A 42 -0.76 -4.60 -13.32
CA SER A 42 -1.11 -3.84 -14.52
C SER A 42 -2.61 -3.61 -14.62
N VAL A 43 -3.41 -4.65 -14.43
CA VAL A 43 -4.88 -4.59 -14.46
C VAL A 43 -5.42 -3.70 -13.33
N PHE A 44 -4.79 -3.73 -12.15
CA PHE A 44 -5.10 -2.86 -11.03
C PHE A 44 -4.88 -1.38 -11.38
N ARG A 45 -3.73 -1.03 -11.97
CA ARG A 45 -3.42 0.35 -12.37
C ARG A 45 -4.35 0.88 -13.46
N ASP A 46 -4.87 0.00 -14.31
CA ASP A 46 -5.91 0.34 -15.29
C ASP A 46 -7.31 0.53 -14.68
N GLY A 47 -7.46 0.33 -13.36
CA GLY A 47 -8.71 0.53 -12.62
C GLY A 47 -9.66 -0.67 -12.65
N TYR A 48 -9.25 -1.82 -13.20
CA TYR A 48 -10.07 -3.01 -13.30
C TYR A 48 -9.95 -3.90 -12.05
N PHE A 49 -10.35 -3.38 -10.90
CA PHE A 49 -10.09 -4.00 -9.59
C PHE A 49 -10.67 -5.41 -9.43
N ASP A 50 -11.89 -5.68 -9.91
CA ASP A 50 -12.47 -7.04 -9.88
C ASP A 50 -11.66 -8.04 -10.71
N SER A 51 -11.14 -7.60 -11.86
CA SER A 51 -10.34 -8.46 -12.75
C SER A 51 -8.96 -8.71 -12.15
N SER A 52 -8.33 -7.66 -11.61
CA SER A 52 -7.08 -7.76 -10.86
C SER A 52 -7.21 -8.70 -9.66
N LEU A 53 -8.29 -8.58 -8.89
CA LEU A 53 -8.58 -9.45 -7.75
C LEU A 53 -8.66 -10.90 -8.17
N ALA A 54 -9.37 -11.21 -9.26
CA ALA A 54 -9.46 -12.58 -9.76
C ALA A 54 -8.10 -13.16 -10.19
N ILE A 55 -7.21 -12.33 -10.74
CA ILE A 55 -5.84 -12.76 -11.08
C ILE A 55 -5.06 -13.03 -9.80
N PHE A 56 -5.09 -12.13 -8.81
CA PHE A 56 -4.41 -12.36 -7.53
C PHE A 56 -4.93 -13.59 -6.79
N ASP A 57 -6.24 -13.80 -6.70
CA ASP A 57 -6.84 -14.96 -6.02
C ASP A 57 -6.41 -16.28 -6.69
N SER A 58 -6.45 -16.33 -8.02
CA SER A 58 -6.01 -17.52 -8.75
C SER A 58 -4.49 -17.73 -8.63
N THR A 59 -3.72 -16.65 -8.54
CA THR A 59 -2.27 -16.70 -8.31
C THR A 59 -1.94 -17.18 -6.90
N LEU A 60 -2.73 -16.78 -5.91
CA LEU A 60 -2.61 -17.24 -4.52
C LEU A 60 -2.79 -18.76 -4.42
N ILE A 61 -3.82 -19.30 -5.07
CA ILE A 61 -4.09 -20.76 -5.09
C ILE A 61 -2.88 -21.52 -5.65
N ASP A 62 -2.30 -21.03 -6.74
CA ASP A 62 -1.16 -21.68 -7.36
C ASP A 62 0.10 -21.56 -6.48
N ALA A 63 0.34 -20.40 -5.86
CA ALA A 63 1.41 -20.21 -4.89
C ALA A 63 1.29 -21.14 -3.67
N GLU A 64 0.09 -21.30 -3.12
CA GLU A 64 -0.20 -22.22 -2.02
C GLU A 64 0.05 -23.68 -2.42
N SER A 65 -0.35 -24.07 -3.63
CA SER A 65 -0.09 -25.42 -4.15
C SER A 65 1.40 -25.70 -4.26
N ILE A 66 2.19 -24.74 -4.77
CA ILE A 66 3.65 -24.90 -4.87
C ILE A 66 4.29 -24.98 -3.48
N MET A 67 3.85 -24.18 -2.51
CA MET A 67 4.39 -24.20 -1.15
C MET A 67 4.16 -25.55 -0.43
N LEU A 68 3.05 -26.25 -0.75
CA LEU A 68 2.81 -27.60 -0.24
C LEU A 68 3.78 -28.63 -0.84
N GLU A 69 4.22 -28.44 -2.07
CA GLU A 69 5.15 -29.33 -2.76
C GLU A 69 6.62 -29.06 -2.39
N ASP A 70 7.00 -27.79 -2.19
CA ASP A 70 8.33 -27.38 -1.72
C ASP A 70 8.28 -26.26 -0.66
N PRO A 71 8.24 -26.60 0.64
CA PRO A 71 8.20 -25.64 1.73
C PRO A 71 9.45 -24.74 1.88
N ASN A 72 10.55 -25.04 1.18
CA ASN A 72 11.81 -24.28 1.26
C ASN A 72 12.02 -23.34 0.06
N ALA A 73 11.04 -23.19 -0.82
CA ALA A 73 11.11 -22.28 -1.94
C ALA A 73 11.07 -20.81 -1.44
N ASN A 74 12.24 -20.26 -1.09
CA ASN A 74 12.40 -18.89 -0.58
C ASN A 74 11.85 -17.82 -1.54
N LEU A 75 11.83 -18.09 -2.86
CA LEU A 75 11.24 -17.23 -3.88
C LEU A 75 9.73 -17.00 -3.65
N ILE A 76 9.04 -17.93 -2.99
CA ILE A 76 7.60 -17.86 -2.77
C ILE A 76 7.22 -16.89 -1.64
N ARG A 77 8.11 -16.65 -0.67
CA ARG A 77 7.75 -15.86 0.52
C ARG A 77 7.54 -14.37 0.26
N SER A 78 8.39 -13.72 -0.55
CA SER A 78 8.15 -12.33 -0.96
C SER A 78 6.90 -12.24 -1.85
N THR A 79 6.76 -13.22 -2.74
CA THR A 79 5.65 -13.33 -3.67
C THR A 79 4.29 -13.46 -2.97
N PHE A 80 4.21 -14.16 -1.82
CA PHE A 80 3.00 -14.16 -0.99
C PHE A 80 2.68 -12.78 -0.41
N GLY A 81 3.69 -12.04 0.05
CA GLY A 81 3.53 -10.66 0.48
C GLY A 81 2.88 -9.81 -0.62
N ASP A 82 3.45 -9.86 -1.82
CA ASP A 82 2.94 -9.13 -3.00
C ASP A 82 1.50 -9.50 -3.36
N ILE A 83 1.18 -10.80 -3.40
CA ILE A 83 -0.17 -11.29 -3.69
C ILE A 83 -1.16 -10.78 -2.64
N HIS A 84 -0.85 -10.93 -1.36
CA HIS A 84 -1.74 -10.45 -0.29
C HIS A 84 -1.88 -8.92 -0.30
N THR A 85 -0.82 -8.18 -0.58
CA THR A 85 -0.88 -6.73 -0.77
C THR A 85 -1.78 -6.36 -1.94
N GLY A 86 -1.67 -7.06 -3.07
CA GLY A 86 -2.54 -6.91 -4.23
C GLY A 86 -4.02 -7.15 -3.92
N ILE A 87 -4.34 -8.27 -3.27
CA ILE A 87 -5.72 -8.59 -2.84
C ILE A 87 -6.24 -7.53 -1.87
N GLY A 88 -5.38 -7.08 -0.94
CA GLY A 88 -5.70 -6.02 0.01
C GLY A 88 -6.11 -4.72 -0.68
N TRP A 89 -5.28 -4.25 -1.62
CA TRP A 89 -5.56 -3.04 -2.38
C TRP A 89 -6.79 -3.17 -3.30
N CYS A 90 -6.99 -4.31 -3.95
CA CYS A 90 -8.19 -4.56 -4.75
C CYS A 90 -9.46 -4.46 -3.87
N ASN A 91 -9.47 -5.15 -2.73
CA ASN A 91 -10.60 -5.10 -1.80
C ASN A 91 -10.84 -3.71 -1.22
N LEU A 92 -9.78 -2.96 -0.93
CA LEU A 92 -9.91 -1.58 -0.47
C LEU A 92 -10.58 -0.70 -1.54
N ARG A 93 -10.18 -0.83 -2.81
CA ARG A 93 -10.79 -0.11 -3.95
C ARG A 93 -12.24 -0.57 -4.23
N LEU A 94 -12.57 -1.80 -3.87
CA LEU A 94 -13.93 -2.36 -3.94
C LEU A 94 -14.75 -2.11 -2.67
N LEU A 95 -14.28 -1.26 -1.75
CA LEU A 95 -14.97 -0.89 -0.50
C LEU A 95 -15.18 -2.05 0.48
N HIS A 96 -14.29 -3.04 0.46
CA HIS A 96 -14.26 -4.19 1.36
C HIS A 96 -13.12 -4.07 2.39
N ALA A 97 -13.18 -3.04 3.24
CA ALA A 97 -12.08 -2.68 4.16
C ALA A 97 -11.71 -3.78 5.17
N GLU A 98 -12.66 -4.59 5.64
CA GLU A 98 -12.39 -5.69 6.58
C GLU A 98 -11.51 -6.77 5.94
N THR A 99 -11.88 -7.23 4.74
CA THR A 99 -11.09 -8.19 3.95
C THR A 99 -9.73 -7.61 3.56
N ALA A 100 -9.71 -6.33 3.15
CA ALA A 100 -8.46 -5.64 2.84
C ALA A 100 -7.48 -5.67 4.03
N ARG A 101 -7.97 -5.31 5.23
CA ARG A 101 -7.18 -5.32 6.48
C ARG A 101 -6.59 -6.70 6.76
N GLU A 102 -7.38 -7.77 6.64
CA GLU A 102 -6.92 -9.14 6.88
C GLU A 102 -5.75 -9.50 5.95
N HIS A 103 -5.86 -9.20 4.66
CA HIS A 103 -4.81 -9.45 3.69
C HIS A 103 -3.56 -8.61 3.94
N PHE A 104 -3.69 -7.34 4.31
CA PHE A 104 -2.52 -6.52 4.67
C PHE A 104 -1.82 -7.03 5.94
N ILE A 105 -2.55 -7.50 6.95
CA ILE A 105 -1.96 -8.13 8.16
C ILE A 105 -1.18 -9.40 7.78
N ILE A 106 -1.74 -10.22 6.89
CA ILE A 106 -1.04 -11.41 6.40
C ILE A 106 0.23 -11.02 5.64
N SER A 107 0.15 -10.04 4.75
CA SER A 107 1.30 -9.53 3.99
C SER A 107 2.42 -9.00 4.90
N GLN A 108 2.11 -8.26 5.97
CA GLN A 108 3.11 -7.82 6.96
C GLN A 108 3.82 -8.99 7.67
N GLY A 109 3.22 -10.17 7.71
CA GLY A 109 3.86 -11.40 8.20
C GLY A 109 4.99 -11.90 7.29
N TYR A 110 4.99 -11.52 6.01
CA TYR A 110 6.03 -11.85 5.03
C TYR A 110 7.03 -10.71 4.87
N GLU A 111 6.55 -9.47 4.75
CA GLU A 111 7.37 -8.27 4.64
C GLU A 111 6.88 -7.17 5.59
N LEU A 112 7.57 -7.05 6.73
CA LEU A 112 7.20 -6.06 7.73
C LEU A 112 7.37 -4.63 7.19
N TYR A 113 8.48 -4.31 6.54
CA TYR A 113 8.81 -2.94 6.12
C TYR A 113 8.32 -2.59 4.70
N SER A 114 7.10 -3.01 4.36
CA SER A 114 6.46 -2.71 3.07
C SER A 114 5.63 -1.43 3.16
N PHE A 115 6.02 -0.40 2.40
CA PHE A 115 5.30 0.88 2.36
C PHE A 115 3.86 0.69 1.90
N GLY A 116 3.64 0.09 0.73
CA GLY A 116 2.31 -0.11 0.16
C GLY A 116 1.37 -0.91 1.05
N THR A 117 1.90 -1.95 1.70
CA THR A 117 1.13 -2.75 2.67
C THR A 117 0.74 -1.92 3.89
N SER A 118 1.66 -1.12 4.41
CA SER A 118 1.44 -0.30 5.60
C SER A 118 0.44 0.83 5.34
N VAL A 119 0.54 1.53 4.20
CA VAL A 119 -0.44 2.54 3.79
C VAL A 119 -1.82 1.90 3.55
N GLY A 120 -1.87 0.76 2.88
CA GLY A 120 -3.11 0.02 2.69
C GLY A 120 -3.77 -0.39 4.01
N LEU A 121 -2.98 -0.89 4.97
CA LEU A 121 -3.46 -1.27 6.29
C LEU A 121 -3.96 -0.06 7.09
N MET A 122 -3.21 1.04 7.07
CA MET A 122 -3.61 2.32 7.68
C MET A 122 -4.96 2.77 7.12
N THR A 123 -5.12 2.72 5.79
CA THR A 123 -6.37 3.11 5.13
C THR A 123 -7.52 2.21 5.54
N ALA A 124 -7.32 0.89 5.57
CA ALA A 124 -8.35 -0.05 6.01
C ALA A 124 -8.80 0.21 7.46
N TYR A 125 -7.86 0.49 8.38
CA TYR A 125 -8.21 0.89 9.75
C TYR A 125 -8.95 2.22 9.81
N TYR A 126 -8.57 3.20 9.00
CA TYR A 126 -9.28 4.48 8.92
C TYR A 126 -10.73 4.28 8.46
N GLU A 127 -10.95 3.56 7.36
CA GLU A 127 -12.29 3.28 6.82
C GLU A 127 -13.16 2.56 7.86
N LEU A 128 -12.63 1.52 8.51
CA LEU A 128 -13.36 0.76 9.54
C LEU A 128 -13.62 1.59 10.81
N GLY A 129 -12.69 2.46 11.18
CA GLY A 129 -12.77 3.27 12.39
C GLY A 129 -13.71 4.47 12.26
N THR A 130 -13.99 4.92 11.04
CA THR A 130 -14.82 6.11 10.77
C THR A 130 -16.26 5.80 10.38
N VAL A 131 -16.64 4.53 10.27
CA VAL A 131 -18.06 4.12 10.20
C VAL A 131 -18.78 4.59 11.46
N PHE A 132 -19.90 5.30 11.30
CA PHE A 132 -20.64 5.83 12.45
C PHE A 132 -21.31 4.72 13.28
N PRO A 133 -21.18 4.73 14.62
CA PRO A 133 -20.42 5.69 15.43
C PRO A 133 -18.90 5.46 15.35
N ILE A 134 -18.13 6.55 15.26
CA ILE A 134 -16.66 6.51 15.16
C ILE A 134 -16.08 5.65 16.28
N ASN A 135 -15.24 4.69 15.90
CA ASN A 135 -14.50 3.84 16.80
C ASN A 135 -13.07 4.35 16.95
N SER A 136 -12.86 5.21 17.96
CA SER A 136 -11.56 5.87 18.18
C SER A 136 -10.40 4.89 18.36
N THR A 137 -10.63 3.70 18.92
CA THR A 137 -9.57 2.68 19.10
C THR A 137 -9.10 2.11 17.76
N VAL A 138 -10.00 1.97 16.79
CA VAL A 138 -9.66 1.50 15.44
C VAL A 138 -8.92 2.61 14.69
N VAL A 139 -9.36 3.87 14.84
CA VAL A 139 -8.64 5.05 14.30
C VAL A 139 -7.23 5.18 14.92
N ASP A 140 -7.06 4.88 16.21
CA ASP A 140 -5.75 4.87 16.87
C ASP A 140 -4.78 3.86 16.25
N SER A 141 -5.28 2.78 15.68
CA SER A 141 -4.45 1.80 14.96
C SER A 141 -3.94 2.38 13.64
N ALA A 142 -4.78 3.11 12.90
CA ALA A 142 -4.35 3.83 11.70
C ALA A 142 -3.26 4.88 12.04
N ILE A 143 -3.45 5.66 13.10
CA ILE A 143 -2.48 6.67 13.57
C ILE A 143 -1.13 6.02 13.94
N GLN A 144 -1.17 4.90 14.66
CA GLN A 144 0.05 4.17 15.03
C GLN A 144 0.83 3.68 13.81
N ILE A 145 0.14 3.19 12.78
CA ILE A 145 0.76 2.77 11.53
C ILE A 145 1.36 3.97 10.79
N GLY A 146 0.65 5.10 10.71
CA GLY A 146 1.18 6.32 10.09
C GLY A 146 2.47 6.81 10.76
N HIS A 147 2.51 6.92 12.08
CA HIS A 147 3.75 7.25 12.80
C HIS A 147 4.85 6.22 12.56
N TRP A 148 4.49 4.93 12.49
CA TRP A 148 5.43 3.87 12.25
C TRP A 148 6.06 3.96 10.84
N ILE A 149 5.28 4.26 9.80
CA ILE A 149 5.76 4.49 8.43
C ILE A 149 6.86 5.58 8.45
N PHE A 150 6.58 6.74 9.03
CA PHE A 150 7.54 7.85 9.09
C PHE A 150 8.80 7.54 9.93
N SER A 151 8.68 6.68 10.95
CA SER A 151 9.81 6.33 11.83
C SER A 151 10.68 5.18 11.34
N SER A 152 10.22 4.40 10.36
CA SER A 152 10.84 3.12 9.98
C SER A 152 11.81 3.19 8.81
N GLY A 153 11.93 4.35 8.14
CA GLY A 153 12.76 4.48 6.94
C GLY A 153 12.24 3.68 5.74
N MET A 154 10.93 3.47 5.68
CA MET A 154 10.27 2.88 4.50
C MET A 154 10.45 3.81 3.27
N PRO A 155 10.33 3.28 2.04
CA PRO A 155 10.26 4.09 0.84
C PRO A 155 9.16 5.17 0.92
N GLU A 156 9.32 6.23 0.12
CA GLU A 156 8.37 7.35 0.11
C GLU A 156 7.16 7.12 -0.82
N GLU A 157 7.20 6.07 -1.64
CA GLU A 157 6.18 5.73 -2.63
C GLU A 157 5.95 4.23 -2.71
N PHE A 158 4.76 3.84 -3.17
CA PHE A 158 4.43 2.44 -3.39
C PHE A 158 4.96 1.96 -4.73
N GLU A 159 5.74 0.88 -4.72
CA GLU A 159 6.44 0.35 -5.91
C GLU A 159 5.50 -0.04 -7.06
N TYR A 160 4.33 -0.61 -6.76
CA TYR A 160 3.38 -1.04 -7.78
C TYR A 160 2.41 0.06 -8.23
N ASN A 161 2.35 1.17 -7.50
CA ASN A 161 1.59 2.36 -7.87
C ASN A 161 2.13 3.62 -7.18
N GLN A 162 3.02 4.34 -7.86
CA GLN A 162 3.65 5.58 -7.34
C GLN A 162 2.67 6.73 -7.11
N SER A 163 1.42 6.63 -7.58
CA SER A 163 0.39 7.60 -7.19
C SER A 163 0.05 7.53 -5.70
N ILE A 164 0.46 6.47 -5.00
CA ILE A 164 0.34 6.31 -3.55
C ILE A 164 1.71 6.56 -2.93
N ASN A 165 1.83 7.59 -2.11
CA ASN A 165 3.08 8.10 -1.55
C ASN A 165 2.88 8.70 -0.15
N VAL A 166 3.96 9.25 0.41
CA VAL A 166 3.99 9.80 1.78
C VAL A 166 2.99 10.93 2.02
N ASP A 167 2.56 11.65 0.98
CA ASP A 167 1.53 12.67 1.12
C ASP A 167 0.16 12.04 1.40
N ASP A 168 -0.16 10.88 0.82
CA ASP A 168 -1.36 10.10 1.19
C ASP A 168 -1.33 9.73 2.67
N VAL A 169 -0.15 9.38 3.20
CA VAL A 169 0.02 9.05 4.62
C VAL A 169 -0.23 10.28 5.49
N ARG A 170 0.33 11.44 5.13
CA ARG A 170 0.08 12.69 5.86
C ARG A 170 -1.40 13.06 5.82
N LEU A 171 -2.06 12.92 4.67
CA LEU A 171 -3.49 13.23 4.54
C LEU A 171 -4.34 12.27 5.38
N LEU A 172 -4.03 10.97 5.35
CA LEU A 172 -4.69 9.99 6.20
C LEU A 172 -4.47 10.27 7.69
N MET A 173 -3.28 10.75 8.09
CA MET A 173 -3.03 11.19 9.47
C MET A 173 -3.93 12.37 9.84
N ALA A 174 -3.99 13.42 9.00
CA ALA A 174 -4.89 14.55 9.21
C ALA A 174 -6.35 14.10 9.38
N LYS A 175 -6.82 13.22 8.48
CA LYS A 175 -8.18 12.63 8.52
C LYS A 175 -8.43 11.83 9.81
N CYS A 176 -7.46 11.05 10.28
CA CYS A 176 -7.58 10.29 11.52
C CYS A 176 -7.71 11.18 12.75
N TYR A 177 -6.85 12.20 12.87
CA TYR A 177 -6.91 13.14 13.99
C TYR A 177 -8.19 13.99 13.96
N TYR A 178 -8.63 14.42 12.77
CA TYR A 178 -9.92 15.08 12.59
C TYR A 178 -11.07 14.19 13.06
N ALA A 179 -11.11 12.91 12.66
CA ALA A 179 -12.15 11.97 13.09
C ALA A 179 -12.20 11.76 14.61
N LYS A 180 -11.07 11.97 15.31
CA LYS A 180 -11.00 11.93 16.77
C LYS A 180 -11.41 13.25 17.45
N GLY A 181 -11.60 14.32 16.68
CA GLY A 181 -11.81 15.68 17.19
C GLY A 181 -10.53 16.33 17.73
N ASP A 182 -9.36 15.83 17.36
CA ASP A 182 -8.07 16.40 17.75
C ASP A 182 -7.57 17.35 16.64
N LEU A 183 -8.01 18.60 16.72
CA LEU A 183 -7.67 19.66 15.77
C LEU A 183 -6.42 20.45 16.18
N SER A 184 -5.72 20.02 17.22
CA SER A 184 -4.68 20.81 17.91
C SER A 184 -3.58 21.34 17.00
N ASN A 185 -3.12 22.56 17.34
CA ASN A 185 -2.00 23.23 16.70
C ASN A 185 -0.66 22.57 17.07
N ASN A 186 0.28 22.63 16.15
CA ASN A 186 1.65 22.12 16.25
C ASN A 186 2.49 22.90 17.29
N ILE A 187 2.21 22.73 18.59
CA ILE A 187 3.28 22.83 19.59
C ILE A 187 4.08 21.53 19.51
N THR A 188 5.39 21.58 19.73
CA THR A 188 6.39 20.50 19.50
C THR A 188 6.05 19.09 20.01
N GLU A 189 5.00 18.94 20.81
CA GLU A 189 4.51 17.72 21.44
C GLU A 189 3.14 17.24 20.89
N GLU A 190 2.43 18.07 20.13
CA GLU A 190 1.07 17.81 19.62
C GLU A 190 1.10 17.61 18.09
N ARG A 191 0.70 16.41 17.64
CA ARG A 191 0.66 16.00 16.22
C ARG A 191 -0.78 15.83 15.73
N GLY A 192 -1.66 16.78 16.07
CA GLY A 192 -3.08 16.79 15.71
C GLY A 192 -3.35 16.98 14.22
N ALA A 193 -4.61 17.17 13.81
CA ALA A 193 -4.97 17.27 12.39
C ALA A 193 -4.22 18.40 11.67
N LEU A 194 -4.07 19.55 12.32
CA LEU A 194 -3.41 20.70 11.71
C LEU A 194 -1.91 20.47 11.48
N TYR A 195 -1.22 19.72 12.35
CA TYR A 195 0.18 19.34 12.15
C TYR A 195 0.36 18.70 10.76
N TRP A 196 -0.46 17.71 10.44
CA TRP A 196 -0.33 16.94 9.21
C TRP A 196 -0.77 17.71 7.97
N ILE A 197 -1.76 18.60 8.11
CA ILE A 197 -2.15 19.54 7.05
C ILE A 197 -0.98 20.48 6.69
N LEU A 198 -0.28 21.03 7.69
CA LEU A 198 0.84 21.94 7.46
C LEU A 198 2.06 21.23 6.86
N GLU A 199 2.28 19.96 7.20
CA GLU A 199 3.35 19.15 6.59
C GLU A 199 3.08 18.82 5.12
N LEU A 200 1.81 18.78 4.70
CA LEU A 200 1.42 18.62 3.29
C LEU A 200 1.55 19.90 2.49
N ASN A 201 1.30 21.03 3.14
CA ASN A 201 1.14 22.27 2.46
C ASN A 201 2.04 23.36 3.07
N ASP A 202 3.15 23.62 2.37
CA ASP A 202 4.15 24.68 2.66
C ASP A 202 3.58 26.10 2.50
N GLY A 203 2.50 26.41 3.24
CA GLY A 203 1.92 27.74 3.39
C GLY A 203 0.77 28.10 2.45
N TYR A 204 0.28 27.21 1.58
CA TYR A 204 -0.80 27.52 0.63
C TYR A 204 -2.19 27.56 1.26
N TYR A 205 -2.50 26.74 2.29
CA TYR A 205 -3.76 26.86 3.06
C TYR A 205 -3.70 27.85 4.23
N GLY A 206 -2.65 28.67 4.32
CA GLY A 206 -2.52 29.71 5.34
C GLY A 206 -2.23 29.20 6.76
N TYR A 207 -1.90 30.11 7.65
CA TYR A 207 -1.80 29.84 9.09
C TYR A 207 -3.21 29.74 9.66
N LEU A 208 -3.55 28.64 10.33
CA LEU A 208 -4.83 28.43 11.04
C LEU A 208 -4.63 28.55 12.55
N ASP A 209 -5.47 29.34 13.20
CA ASP A 209 -5.52 29.48 14.66
C ASP A 209 -6.96 29.42 15.14
N GLU A 210 -7.25 28.45 16.02
CA GLU A 210 -8.55 28.30 16.68
C GLU A 210 -8.98 29.57 17.44
N ASN A 211 -8.04 30.43 17.83
CA ASN A 211 -8.32 31.66 18.57
C ASN A 211 -8.42 32.91 17.67
N ASP A 212 -8.18 32.78 16.36
CA ASP A 212 -8.25 33.90 15.40
C ASP A 212 -9.12 33.55 14.20
N SER A 213 -10.39 33.96 14.21
CA SER A 213 -11.35 33.62 13.17
C SER A 213 -11.03 34.19 11.79
N TYR A 214 -10.15 35.21 11.69
CA TYR A 214 -9.66 35.71 10.41
C TYR A 214 -8.77 34.71 9.67
N THR A 215 -8.30 33.67 10.37
CA THR A 215 -7.49 32.59 9.79
C THR A 215 -8.34 31.45 9.23
N TRP A 216 -9.66 31.45 9.46
CA TRP A 216 -10.55 30.35 9.06
C TRP A 216 -11.03 30.54 7.62
N ASN A 217 -10.09 30.40 6.68
CA ASN A 217 -10.35 30.51 5.25
C ASN A 217 -9.51 29.54 4.43
N LEU A 218 -9.89 29.37 3.16
CA LEU A 218 -9.01 28.75 2.19
C LEU A 218 -8.10 29.80 1.56
N TYR A 219 -6.85 29.41 1.30
CA TYR A 219 -5.88 30.18 0.52
C TYR A 219 -5.43 31.51 1.11
N ASN A 220 -5.58 31.72 2.42
CA ASN A 220 -5.14 32.93 3.11
C ASN A 220 -5.69 34.22 2.47
N ASN A 221 -6.99 34.21 2.16
CA ASN A 221 -7.65 35.33 1.46
C ASN A 221 -7.84 36.57 2.35
N GLY A 222 -7.59 36.45 3.66
CA GLY A 222 -7.66 37.54 4.65
C GLY A 222 -9.07 37.88 5.13
N GLU A 223 -10.08 37.10 4.72
CA GLU A 223 -11.46 37.17 5.22
C GLU A 223 -11.81 35.82 5.86
N GLN A 224 -12.83 35.78 6.72
CA GLN A 224 -13.30 34.53 7.29
C GLN A 224 -14.29 33.88 6.31
N ASP A 225 -13.98 32.68 5.82
CA ASP A 225 -14.88 31.94 4.91
C ASP A 225 -15.81 30.98 5.68
N TYR A 226 -15.40 30.51 6.86
CA TYR A 226 -16.06 29.43 7.60
C TYR A 226 -16.50 29.85 9.00
N ASP A 227 -17.61 29.28 9.47
CA ASP A 227 -18.23 29.68 10.73
C ASP A 227 -17.57 29.03 11.97
N SER A 228 -16.71 28.02 11.75
CA SER A 228 -15.97 27.33 12.81
C SER A 228 -14.59 26.85 12.37
N PHE A 229 -13.70 26.68 13.34
CA PHE A 229 -12.37 26.09 13.14
C PHE A 229 -12.43 24.65 12.62
N GLU A 230 -13.39 23.87 13.12
CA GLU A 230 -13.64 22.49 12.66
C GLU A 230 -14.05 22.48 11.18
N GLU A 231 -14.98 23.35 10.78
CA GLU A 231 -15.39 23.49 9.38
C GLU A 231 -14.22 23.90 8.48
N ALA A 232 -13.41 24.89 8.89
CA ALA A 232 -12.24 25.29 8.14
C ALA A 232 -11.25 24.13 7.93
N THR A 233 -10.98 23.36 9.00
CA THR A 233 -10.10 22.19 8.96
C THR A 233 -10.64 21.12 8.01
N LEU A 234 -11.93 20.82 8.09
CA LEU A 234 -12.59 19.85 7.20
C LEU A 234 -12.48 20.28 5.73
N MET A 235 -12.74 21.55 5.45
CA MET A 235 -12.72 22.07 4.08
C MET A 235 -11.32 22.01 3.46
N ILE A 236 -10.28 22.21 4.26
CA ILE A 236 -8.89 22.03 3.80
C ILE A 236 -8.58 20.56 3.53
N ILE A 237 -8.99 19.64 4.41
CA ILE A 237 -8.83 18.20 4.18
C ILE A 237 -9.51 17.77 2.88
N LEU A 238 -10.73 18.27 2.61
CA LEU A 238 -11.47 17.98 1.38
C LEU A 238 -10.80 18.55 0.12
N GLU A 239 -10.08 19.67 0.23
CA GLU A 239 -9.32 20.21 -0.88
C GLU A 239 -8.04 19.41 -1.13
N LEU A 240 -7.28 19.09 -0.08
CA LEU A 240 -6.10 18.22 -0.14
C LEU A 240 -6.43 16.84 -0.71
N GLU A 241 -7.60 16.29 -0.39
CA GLU A 241 -8.05 14.99 -0.92
C GLU A 241 -8.16 15.00 -2.45
N LYS A 242 -8.50 16.13 -3.08
CA LYS A 242 -8.53 16.26 -4.55
C LYS A 242 -7.14 16.22 -5.17
N GLU A 243 -6.13 16.67 -4.43
CA GLU A 243 -4.74 16.77 -4.91
C GLU A 243 -3.99 15.46 -4.69
N VAL A 244 -4.20 14.81 -3.54
CA VAL A 244 -3.44 13.65 -3.07
C VAL A 244 -4.09 12.32 -3.50
N PHE A 245 -5.42 12.24 -3.57
CA PHE A 245 -6.16 11.08 -4.09
C PHE A 245 -6.92 11.43 -5.39
N PRO A 246 -6.25 11.72 -6.51
CA PRO A 246 -6.94 12.00 -7.77
C PRO A 246 -7.76 10.76 -8.19
N ALA A 247 -9.07 10.98 -8.38
CA ALA A 247 -10.02 9.97 -8.83
C ALA A 247 -9.76 9.49 -10.27
#